data_AF-L0LZT8-F1
#
_entry.id   AF-L0LZT8-F1
#
_cell.length_a   1.000
_cell.length_b   1.000
_cell.length_c   1.000
_cell.angle_alpha   90.00
_cell.angle_beta   90.00
_cell.angle_gamma   90.00
#
_symmetry.space_group_name_H-M   'P 1'
#
loop_
_entity.id
_entity.type
_entity.pdbx_description
1 polymer ?
#
loop_
_entity_poly.entity_id
_entity_poly.type
_entity_poly.pdbx_seq_one_letter_code
_entity_poly.pdbx_strand_id
1 'polypeptide(L)'
;MKAELQKNNILTGLLWEPESISHLDPGAQVSFRGMVKAYRKLVYKDKRGAVAVGYCEKISKLYEPFALYIKELFGDGIYFIHEDDNETYFLIINEGRVISGTDCFISRHLFDELIKRNEQYSHLDVTSFVDVQLDAVIERCKAHQLSLQRRRRFMIGLFLASGIIFLIVFAVALHFLVSK
;
A
#
# COMPACT_ATOMS: atom_id res chain seq x y z
N MET A 1 0.88 17.57 -3.09
CA MET A 1 1.09 16.11 -3.31
C MET A 1 -0.17 15.29 -3.09
N LYS A 2 -0.87 15.47 -1.97
CA LYS A 2 -2.00 14.65 -1.51
C LYS A 2 -3.13 14.54 -2.52
N ALA A 3 -3.54 15.66 -3.09
CA ALA A 3 -4.59 15.70 -4.11
C ALA A 3 -4.22 14.91 -5.38
N GLU A 4 -2.94 14.98 -5.78
CA GLU A 4 -2.44 14.29 -6.95
C GLU A 4 -2.34 12.78 -6.72
N LEU A 5 -1.81 12.34 -5.58
CA LEU A 5 -1.79 10.92 -5.21
C LEU A 5 -3.21 10.35 -5.14
N GLN A 6 -4.14 11.07 -4.52
CA GLN A 6 -5.54 10.66 -4.42
C GLN A 6 -6.20 10.51 -5.79
N LYS A 7 -5.95 11.43 -6.73
CA LYS A 7 -6.45 11.35 -8.13
C LYS A 7 -5.96 10.10 -8.84
N ASN A 8 -4.81 9.56 -8.45
CA ASN A 8 -4.21 8.37 -9.04
C ASN A 8 -4.47 7.08 -8.21
N ASN A 9 -5.40 7.13 -7.25
CA ASN A 9 -5.69 6.04 -6.30
C ASN A 9 -4.46 5.57 -5.52
N ILE A 10 -3.55 6.48 -5.20
CA ILE A 10 -2.37 6.21 -4.37
C ILE A 10 -2.65 6.76 -2.98
N LEU A 11 -2.44 5.92 -1.97
CA LEU A 11 -2.76 6.22 -0.58
C LEU A 11 -1.49 6.42 0.24
N THR A 12 -1.50 7.50 1.02
CA THR A 12 -0.61 7.75 2.15
C THR A 12 -1.39 7.57 3.45
N GLY A 13 -0.74 7.63 4.61
CA GLY A 13 -1.46 7.58 5.88
C GLY A 13 -1.83 6.17 6.32
N LEU A 14 -1.12 5.14 5.85
CA LEU A 14 -1.43 3.76 6.22
C LEU A 14 -0.90 3.44 7.60
N LEU A 15 -1.53 2.45 8.26
CA LEU A 15 -1.07 1.96 9.55
C LEU A 15 -0.06 0.84 9.33
N TRP A 16 1.12 0.96 9.91
CA TRP A 16 2.19 -0.01 9.76
C TRP A 16 2.42 -0.75 11.08
N GLU A 17 2.54 -2.07 11.02
CA GLU A 17 2.80 -2.88 12.20
C GLU A 17 4.27 -2.71 12.64
N PRO A 18 4.52 -2.37 13.92
CA PRO A 18 5.89 -2.33 14.42
C PRO A 18 6.50 -3.73 14.45
N GLU A 19 7.84 -3.80 14.42
CA GLU A 19 8.56 -5.08 14.50
C GLU A 19 8.24 -5.83 15.81
N SER A 20 8.03 -5.08 16.89
CA SER A 20 7.49 -5.63 18.13
C SER A 20 6.36 -4.78 18.68
N ILE A 21 5.24 -5.44 18.99
CA ILE A 21 4.09 -4.89 19.72
C ILE A 21 4.26 -5.11 21.24
N SER A 22 5.32 -5.82 21.68
CA SER A 22 5.53 -6.17 23.10
C SER A 22 5.71 -4.96 24.02
N HIS A 23 6.11 -3.82 23.45
CA HIS A 23 6.30 -2.57 24.19
C HIS A 23 4.99 -1.79 24.38
N LEU A 24 3.91 -2.20 23.73
CA LEU A 24 2.59 -1.61 23.92
C LEU A 24 1.86 -2.30 25.07
N ASP A 25 1.20 -1.51 25.91
CA ASP A 25 0.33 -2.03 26.96
C ASP A 25 -0.76 -2.96 26.39
N PRO A 26 -1.19 -4.01 27.11
CA PRO A 26 -2.18 -4.96 26.61
C PRO A 26 -3.45 -4.32 26.05
N GLY A 27 -3.92 -3.23 26.68
CA GLY A 27 -5.08 -2.46 26.19
C GLY A 27 -4.83 -1.79 24.84
N ALA A 28 -3.64 -1.24 24.63
CA ALA A 28 -3.24 -0.65 23.34
C ALA A 28 -3.11 -1.72 22.25
N GLN A 29 -2.62 -2.92 22.59
CA GLN A 29 -2.56 -4.03 21.64
C GLN A 29 -3.96 -4.48 21.19
N VAL A 30 -4.90 -4.59 22.14
CA VAL A 30 -6.30 -4.96 21.84
C VAL A 30 -6.97 -3.88 21.01
N SER A 31 -6.78 -2.61 21.36
CA SER A 31 -7.33 -1.47 20.60
C SER A 31 -6.82 -1.46 19.16
N PHE A 32 -5.50 -1.62 18.97
CA PHE A 32 -4.89 -1.69 17.65
C PHE A 32 -5.47 -2.84 16.83
N ARG A 33 -5.55 -4.06 17.40
CA ARG A 33 -6.14 -5.23 16.75
C ARG A 33 -7.61 -5.03 16.40
N GLY A 34 -8.36 -4.33 17.25
CA GLY A 34 -9.76 -3.97 17.00
C GLY A 34 -9.89 -3.04 15.80
N MET A 35 -9.08 -1.99 15.75
CA MET A 35 -9.07 -0.98 14.68
C MET A 35 -8.73 -1.59 13.32
N VAL A 36 -7.69 -2.42 13.24
CA VAL A 36 -7.21 -2.96 11.96
C VAL A 36 -8.06 -4.12 11.42
N LYS A 37 -9.02 -4.66 12.19
CA LYS A 37 -9.82 -5.83 11.81
C LYS A 37 -10.65 -5.60 10.54
N ALA A 38 -11.11 -4.37 10.31
CA ALA A 38 -11.87 -4.01 9.12
C ALA A 38 -10.99 -3.58 7.94
N TYR A 39 -9.68 -3.40 8.17
CA TYR A 39 -8.76 -2.84 7.19
C TYR A 39 -8.20 -3.93 6.29
N ARG A 40 -7.94 -3.58 5.04
CA ARG A 40 -7.24 -4.45 4.10
C ARG A 40 -5.79 -4.60 4.55
N LYS A 41 -5.38 -5.84 4.82
CA LYS A 41 -4.01 -6.19 5.15
C LYS A 41 -3.12 -6.15 3.90
N LEU A 42 -2.00 -5.45 4.00
CA LEU A 42 -0.91 -5.41 3.03
C LEU A 42 0.25 -6.21 3.62
N VAL A 43 0.72 -7.22 2.89
CA VAL A 43 1.80 -8.09 3.35
C VAL A 43 2.98 -7.90 2.41
N TYR A 44 4.15 -7.60 2.97
CA TYR A 44 5.39 -7.40 2.22
C TYR A 44 6.56 -8.01 3.00
N LYS A 45 7.74 -8.03 2.36
CA LYS A 45 8.97 -8.53 2.98
C LYS A 45 9.91 -7.38 3.28
N ASP A 46 10.54 -7.48 4.44
CA ASP A 46 11.68 -6.65 4.80
C ASP A 46 12.95 -7.11 4.08
N LYS A 47 14.06 -6.41 4.33
CA LYS A 47 15.36 -6.69 3.69
C LYS A 47 15.93 -8.06 4.06
N ARG A 48 15.55 -8.61 5.22
CA ARG A 48 15.91 -9.96 5.69
C ARG A 48 14.95 -11.04 5.19
N GLY A 49 13.92 -10.66 4.43
CA GLY A 49 12.88 -11.56 3.94
C GLY A 49 11.79 -11.90 4.96
N ALA A 50 11.83 -11.30 6.16
CA ALA A 50 10.81 -11.50 7.17
C ALA A 50 9.54 -10.72 6.83
N VAL A 51 8.41 -11.24 7.28
CA VAL A 51 7.09 -10.70 6.97
C VAL A 51 6.88 -9.39 7.72
N ALA A 52 6.44 -8.37 6.97
CA ALA A 52 6.01 -7.08 7.47
C ALA A 52 4.60 -6.78 6.97
N VAL A 53 3.88 -5.96 7.73
CA VAL A 53 2.44 -5.75 7.54
C VAL A 53 2.10 -4.27 7.59
N GLY A 54 1.24 -3.85 6.66
CA GLY A 54 0.52 -2.58 6.71
C GLY A 54 -0.98 -2.80 6.63
N TYR A 55 -1.74 -1.77 6.97
CA TYR A 55 -3.19 -1.78 6.94
C TYR A 55 -3.72 -0.55 6.24
N CYS A 56 -4.66 -0.79 5.34
CA CYS A 56 -5.29 0.21 4.51
C CYS A 56 -6.79 0.19 4.77
N GLU A 57 -7.35 1.33 5.16
CA GLU A 57 -8.80 1.47 5.40
C GLU A 57 -9.61 1.19 4.12
N LYS A 58 -9.11 1.58 2.95
CA LYS A 58 -9.76 1.26 1.67
C LYS A 58 -9.62 -0.22 1.34
N ILE A 59 -10.75 -0.90 1.22
CA ILE A 59 -10.85 -2.34 0.92
C ILE A 59 -10.45 -2.67 -0.53
N SER A 60 -10.68 -1.75 -1.46
CA SER A 60 -10.43 -1.99 -2.89
C SER A 60 -8.95 -2.17 -3.19
N LYS A 61 -8.62 -3.21 -3.97
CA LYS A 61 -7.27 -3.48 -4.50
C LYS A 61 -6.79 -2.49 -5.56
N LEU A 62 -7.65 -1.56 -5.99
CA LEU A 62 -7.27 -0.50 -6.91
C LEU A 62 -6.46 0.62 -6.24
N TYR A 63 -6.51 0.69 -4.90
CA TYR A 63 -5.73 1.64 -4.15
C TYR A 63 -4.35 1.08 -3.81
N GLU A 64 -3.33 1.83 -4.22
CA GLU A 64 -1.91 1.48 -4.10
C GLU A 64 -1.28 2.18 -2.89
N PRO A 65 -0.46 1.49 -2.08
CA PRO A 65 0.17 2.07 -0.89
C PRO A 65 1.46 2.83 -1.25
N PHE A 66 1.45 4.16 -1.14
CA PHE A 66 2.57 5.04 -1.52
C PHE A 66 3.91 4.59 -0.92
N ALA A 67 3.94 4.34 0.40
CA ALA A 67 5.16 3.96 1.12
C ALA A 67 5.85 2.69 0.59
N LEU A 68 5.09 1.72 0.05
CA LEU A 68 5.70 0.51 -0.54
C LEU A 68 6.38 0.80 -1.87
N TYR A 69 5.83 1.72 -2.67
CA TYR A 69 6.48 2.14 -3.92
C TYR A 69 7.75 2.94 -3.63
N ILE A 70 7.75 3.77 -2.59
CA ILE A 70 8.98 4.44 -2.13
C ILE A 70 10.04 3.41 -1.74
N LYS A 71 9.66 2.43 -0.91
CA LYS A 71 10.55 1.33 -0.51
C LYS A 71 11.14 0.61 -1.73
N GLU A 72 10.32 0.31 -2.74
CA GLU A 72 10.77 -0.44 -3.92
C GLU A 72 11.66 0.37 -4.86
N LEU A 73 11.42 1.67 -5.00
CA LEU A 73 12.14 2.53 -5.93
C LEU A 73 13.40 3.15 -5.31
N PHE A 74 13.36 3.51 -4.04
CA PHE A 74 14.39 4.33 -3.39
C PHE A 74 15.04 3.66 -2.17
N GLY A 75 14.45 2.60 -1.62
CA GLY A 75 15.05 1.81 -0.55
C GLY A 75 14.85 2.38 0.86
N ASP A 76 15.89 2.22 1.69
CA ASP A 76 15.92 2.68 3.08
C ASP A 76 16.23 4.19 3.12
N GLY A 77 15.55 4.95 3.96
CA GLY A 77 15.70 6.40 4.05
C GLY A 77 14.62 7.09 4.87
N ILE A 78 14.86 8.36 5.19
CA ILE A 78 13.86 9.27 5.73
C ILE A 78 13.38 10.15 4.58
N TYR A 79 12.12 10.01 4.21
CA TYR A 79 11.53 10.74 3.09
C TYR A 79 10.52 11.76 3.58
N PHE A 80 10.54 12.95 3.00
CA PHE A 80 9.59 14.00 3.34
C PHE A 80 9.23 14.89 2.17
N ILE A 81 8.10 15.59 2.28
CA ILE A 81 7.74 16.70 1.40
C ILE A 81 6.92 17.73 2.17
N HIS A 82 7.31 18.99 2.05
CA HIS A 82 6.50 20.09 2.56
C HIS A 82 5.35 20.32 1.57
N GLU A 83 4.11 20.06 2.01
CA GLU A 83 2.93 20.30 1.18
C GLU A 83 2.57 21.78 1.16
N ASP A 84 2.74 22.45 2.31
CA ASP A 84 2.65 23.89 2.47
C ASP A 84 3.58 24.36 3.62
N ASP A 85 3.41 25.59 4.10
CA ASP A 85 4.21 26.14 5.20
C ASP A 85 3.97 25.44 6.56
N ASN A 86 2.86 24.73 6.71
CA ASN A 86 2.40 24.16 7.97
C ASN A 86 2.46 22.64 8.01
N GLU A 87 2.29 21.96 6.88
CA GLU A 87 2.11 20.51 6.79
C GLU A 87 3.26 19.85 6.00
N THR A 88 3.80 18.78 6.56
CA THR A 88 4.88 17.98 5.97
C THR A 88 4.47 16.53 5.97
N TYR A 89 4.48 15.91 4.79
CA TYR A 89 4.44 14.46 4.72
C TYR A 89 5.76 13.90 5.20
N PHE A 90 5.70 12.88 6.04
CA PHE A 90 6.83 12.19 6.61
C PHE A 90 6.73 10.70 6.24
N LEU A 91 7.87 10.03 6.19
CA LEU A 91 7.97 8.58 5.99
C LEU A 91 9.37 8.12 6.37
N ILE A 92 9.50 7.08 7.20
CA ILE A 92 10.78 6.41 7.45
C ILE A 92 10.69 4.98 6.95
N ILE A 93 11.70 4.58 6.20
CA ILE A 93 11.92 3.20 5.75
C ILE A 93 13.28 2.75 6.29
N ASN A 94 13.29 1.71 7.11
CA ASN A 94 14.51 1.16 7.70
C ASN A 94 14.53 -0.36 7.54
N GLU A 95 15.65 -0.92 7.08
CA GLU A 95 15.81 -2.36 6.85
C GLU A 95 14.68 -2.98 6.00
N GLY A 96 14.19 -2.22 5.01
CA GLY A 96 13.07 -2.59 4.17
C GLY A 96 11.72 -2.64 4.89
N ARG A 97 11.57 -1.99 6.05
CA ARG A 97 10.30 -1.84 6.78
C ARG A 97 9.88 -0.38 6.82
N VAL A 98 8.60 -0.14 6.55
CA VAL A 98 7.99 1.15 6.86
C VAL A 98 7.81 1.25 8.37
N ILE A 99 8.38 2.29 8.97
CA ILE A 99 8.31 2.50 10.42
C ILE A 99 6.90 2.93 10.81
N SER A 100 6.34 2.26 11.83
CA SER A 100 5.05 2.60 12.41
C SER A 100 4.98 4.07 12.83
N GLY A 101 3.91 4.76 12.43
CA GLY A 101 3.68 6.16 12.76
C GLY A 101 4.38 7.17 11.86
N THR A 102 5.11 6.73 10.82
CA THR A 102 5.88 7.66 9.97
C THR A 102 5.18 8.01 8.66
N ASP A 103 4.43 7.10 8.02
CA ASP A 103 3.63 7.35 6.80
C ASP A 103 2.41 8.25 7.10
N CYS A 104 2.62 9.55 7.31
CA CYS A 104 1.56 10.49 7.65
C CYS A 104 1.95 11.93 7.35
N PHE A 105 0.95 12.81 7.44
CA PHE A 105 1.19 14.26 7.44
C PHE A 105 1.26 14.77 8.87
N ILE A 106 2.28 15.55 9.16
CA ILE A 106 2.56 16.15 10.45
C ILE A 106 2.81 17.65 10.29
N SER A 107 2.76 18.40 11.40
CA SER A 107 3.13 19.82 11.33
C SER A 107 4.62 19.97 10.99
N ARG A 108 4.96 21.01 10.23
CA ARG A 108 6.35 21.30 9.85
C ARG A 108 7.25 21.50 11.06
N HIS A 109 6.75 22.19 12.08
CA HIS A 109 7.47 22.32 13.35
C HIS A 109 7.77 20.97 14.01
N LEU A 110 6.80 20.04 14.02
CA LEU A 110 7.02 18.70 14.57
C LEU A 110 8.06 17.94 13.75
N PHE A 111 7.99 18.03 12.41
CA PHE A 111 8.99 17.44 11.53
C PHE A 111 10.41 17.97 11.85
N ASP A 112 10.58 19.28 11.93
CA ASP A 112 11.88 19.91 12.21
C ASP A 112 12.47 19.43 13.55
N GLU A 113 11.63 19.26 14.58
CA GLU A 113 12.06 18.73 15.87
C GLU A 113 12.39 17.23 15.82
N LEU A 114 11.64 16.43 15.05
CA LEU A 114 11.91 15.01 14.87
C LEU A 114 13.22 14.76 14.14
N ILE A 115 13.52 15.53 13.08
CA ILE A 115 14.77 15.41 12.33
C ILE A 115 15.99 15.77 13.18
N LYS A 116 15.89 16.78 14.06
CA LYS A 116 16.98 17.14 14.99
C LYS A 116 17.29 16.04 16.00
N ARG A 117 16.29 15.21 16.35
CA ARG A 117 16.38 14.17 17.40
C ARG A 117 16.33 12.75 16.84
N ASN A 118 16.78 12.56 15.60
CA ASN A 118 16.64 11.29 14.88
C ASN A 118 17.73 10.25 15.18
N GLU A 119 18.30 10.23 16.39
CA GLU A 119 19.46 9.40 16.79
C GLU A 119 19.29 7.91 16.42
N GLN A 120 18.08 7.38 16.57
CA GLN A 120 17.74 5.99 16.21
C GLN A 120 17.89 5.69 14.71
N TYR A 121 17.78 6.70 13.86
CA TYR A 121 17.77 6.61 12.40
C TYR A 121 18.89 7.45 11.77
N SER A 122 19.95 7.77 12.53
CA SER A 122 21.04 8.65 12.07
C SER A 122 21.83 8.06 10.90
N HIS A 123 21.73 6.76 10.65
CA HIS A 123 22.34 6.07 9.52
C HIS A 123 21.53 6.19 8.22
N LEU A 124 20.31 6.74 8.26
CA LEU A 124 19.45 6.90 7.10
C LEU A 124 19.63 8.29 6.47
N ASP A 125 19.68 8.32 5.14
CA ASP A 125 19.70 9.56 4.39
C ASP A 125 18.34 10.27 4.47
N VAL A 126 18.38 11.59 4.72
CA VAL A 126 17.19 12.45 4.74
C VAL A 126 17.00 13.05 3.36
N THR A 127 15.91 12.65 2.69
CA THR A 127 15.64 13.00 1.30
C THR A 127 14.30 13.72 1.17
N SER A 128 14.34 14.94 0.66
CA SER A 128 13.12 15.63 0.21
C SER A 128 12.67 15.04 -1.12
N PHE A 129 11.37 14.76 -1.28
CA PHE A 129 10.84 14.47 -2.61
C PHE A 129 10.91 15.72 -3.49
N VAL A 130 11.41 15.54 -4.70
CA VAL A 130 11.28 16.48 -5.82
C VAL A 130 10.24 15.91 -6.79
N ASP A 131 9.51 16.77 -7.52
CA ASP A 131 8.41 16.38 -8.42
C ASP A 131 8.75 15.18 -9.32
N VAL A 132 9.98 15.08 -9.81
CA VAL A 132 10.46 13.97 -10.66
C VAL A 132 10.37 12.60 -9.97
N GLN A 133 10.61 12.53 -8.66
CA GLN A 133 10.49 11.28 -7.89
C GLN A 133 9.03 10.91 -7.66
N LEU A 134 8.16 11.91 -7.47
CA LEU A 134 6.72 11.71 -7.31
C LEU A 134 6.11 11.16 -8.60
N ASP A 135 6.51 11.71 -9.75
CA ASP A 135 6.09 11.23 -11.08
C ASP A 135 6.47 9.77 -11.31
N ALA A 136 7.71 9.39 -10.96
CA ALA A 136 8.17 8.00 -11.08
C ALA A 136 7.30 7.04 -10.25
N VAL A 137 6.91 7.44 -9.04
CA VAL A 137 6.01 6.65 -8.19
C VAL A 137 4.61 6.55 -8.83
N ILE A 138 4.07 7.66 -9.31
CA ILE A 138 2.76 7.70 -9.96
C ILE A 138 2.74 6.82 -11.21
N GLU A 139 3.77 6.88 -12.04
CA GLU A 139 3.91 6.07 -13.24
C GLU A 139 3.98 4.58 -12.90
N ARG A 140 4.79 4.21 -11.90
CA ARG A 140 4.92 2.82 -11.45
C ARG A 140 3.59 2.27 -10.92
N CYS A 141 2.87 3.06 -10.13
CA CYS A 141 1.52 2.74 -9.64
C CYS A 141 0.53 2.54 -10.79
N LYS A 142 0.48 3.48 -11.76
CA LYS A 142 -0.40 3.38 -12.93
C LYS A 142 -0.13 2.12 -13.74
N ALA A 143 1.15 1.82 -14.00
CA ALA A 143 1.54 0.61 -14.72
C ALA A 143 1.06 -0.65 -13.99
N HIS A 144 1.21 -0.71 -12.66
CA HIS A 144 0.72 -1.83 -11.87
C HIS A 144 -0.81 -1.94 -11.94
N GLN A 145 -1.55 -0.86 -11.72
CA GLN A 145 -3.01 -0.83 -11.79
C GLN A 145 -3.52 -1.29 -13.17
N LEU A 146 -2.90 -0.82 -14.25
CA LEU A 146 -3.23 -1.24 -15.61
C LEU A 146 -3.01 -2.74 -15.81
N SER A 147 -1.91 -3.29 -15.28
CA SER A 147 -1.65 -4.73 -15.33
C SER A 147 -2.73 -5.55 -14.62
N LEU A 148 -3.19 -5.10 -13.45
CA LEU A 148 -4.26 -5.73 -12.69
C LEU A 148 -5.60 -5.67 -13.44
N GLN A 149 -5.92 -4.52 -14.04
CA GLN A 149 -7.14 -4.35 -14.84
C GLN A 149 -7.14 -5.25 -16.07
N ARG A 150 -6.01 -5.36 -16.79
CA ARG A 150 -5.87 -6.26 -17.94
C ARG A 150 -6.08 -7.71 -17.53
N ARG A 151 -5.44 -8.15 -16.44
CA ARG A 151 -5.60 -9.50 -15.90
C ARG A 151 -7.05 -9.79 -15.50
N ARG A 152 -7.73 -8.84 -14.87
CA ARG A 152 -9.16 -8.98 -14.51
C ARG A 152 -10.05 -9.12 -15.74
N ARG A 153 -9.86 -8.28 -16.77
CA ARG A 153 -10.62 -8.37 -18.03
C ARG A 153 -10.40 -9.72 -18.72
N PHE A 154 -9.16 -10.20 -18.74
CA PHE A 154 -8.83 -11.51 -19.28
C PHE A 154 -9.56 -12.65 -18.55
N MET A 155 -9.52 -12.65 -17.20
CA MET A 155 -10.24 -13.65 -16.40
C MET A 155 -11.75 -13.61 -16.62
N ILE A 156 -12.36 -12.42 -16.69
CA ILE A 156 -13.79 -12.28 -16.99
C ILE A 156 -14.12 -12.87 -18.37
N GLY A 157 -13.32 -12.57 -19.39
CA GLY A 157 -13.48 -13.14 -20.73
C GLY A 157 -13.40 -14.66 -20.73
N LEU A 158 -12.43 -15.22 -20.00
CA LEU A 158 -12.26 -16.68 -19.85
C LEU A 158 -13.49 -17.32 -19.19
N PHE A 159 -14.00 -16.73 -18.10
CA PHE A 159 -15.18 -17.26 -17.41
C PHE A 159 -16.43 -17.19 -18.30
N LEU A 160 -16.66 -16.09 -19.01
CA LEU A 160 -17.78 -15.96 -19.93
C LEU A 160 -17.72 -17.01 -21.05
N ALA A 161 -16.56 -17.18 -21.69
CA ALA A 161 -16.38 -18.19 -22.72
C ALA A 161 -16.62 -19.61 -22.20
N SER A 162 -16.06 -19.93 -21.02
CA SER A 162 -16.28 -21.23 -20.38
C SER A 162 -17.75 -21.49 -20.03
N GLY A 163 -18.47 -20.45 -19.58
CA GLY A 163 -19.89 -20.54 -19.26
C GLY A 163 -20.74 -20.79 -20.50
N ILE A 164 -20.43 -20.12 -21.62
CA ILE A 164 -21.11 -20.34 -22.90
C ILE A 164 -20.90 -21.78 -23.38
N ILE A 165 -19.65 -22.28 -23.35
CA ILE A 165 -19.34 -23.66 -23.74
C ILE A 165 -20.10 -24.65 -22.85
N PHE A 166 -20.11 -24.43 -21.53
CA PHE A 166 -20.84 -25.27 -20.59
C PHE A 166 -22.34 -25.31 -20.90
N LEU A 167 -22.97 -24.16 -21.18
CA LEU A 167 -24.38 -24.08 -21.54
C LEU A 167 -24.69 -24.81 -22.84
N ILE A 168 -23.82 -24.72 -23.85
CA ILE A 168 -23.97 -25.44 -25.11
C ILE A 168 -23.90 -26.96 -24.88
N VAL A 169 -22.89 -27.44 -24.14
CA VAL A 169 -22.75 -28.86 -23.81
C VAL A 169 -23.97 -29.36 -23.02
N PHE A 170 -24.44 -28.57 -22.07
CA PHE A 170 -25.62 -28.91 -21.27
C PHE A 170 -26.90 -28.98 -22.13
N ALA A 171 -27.10 -28.02 -23.03
CA ALA A 171 -28.24 -28.03 -23.95
C ALA A 171 -28.22 -29.25 -24.89
N VAL A 172 -27.05 -29.61 -25.42
CA VAL A 172 -26.87 -30.82 -26.24
C VAL A 172 -27.17 -32.08 -25.43
N ALA A 173 -26.65 -32.19 -24.21
CA ALA A 173 -26.92 -33.33 -23.33
C ALA A 173 -28.41 -33.46 -23.00
N LEU A 174 -29.10 -32.36 -22.68
CA LEU A 174 -30.55 -32.34 -22.46
C LEU A 174 -31.32 -32.78 -23.69
N HIS A 175 -30.95 -32.29 -24.87
CA HIS A 175 -31.59 -32.70 -26.11
C HIS A 175 -31.49 -34.21 -26.35
N PHE A 176 -30.33 -34.82 -26.07
CA PHE A 176 -30.17 -36.27 -26.17
C PHE A 176 -30.93 -37.07 -25.10
N LEU A 177 -31.14 -36.50 -23.91
CA LEU A 177 -31.91 -37.14 -22.84
C LEU A 177 -33.42 -37.07 -23.08
N VAL A 178 -33.92 -35.98 -23.68
CA VAL A 178 -35.35 -35.77 -23.94
C VAL A 178 -35.79 -36.38 -25.27
N SER A 179 -34.93 -36.42 -26.29
CA SER A 179 -35.20 -37.07 -27.58
C SER A 179 -35.00 -38.59 -27.57
N LYS A 180 -34.86 -39.20 -26.39
CA LYS A 180 -34.87 -40.64 -26.15
C LYS A 180 -36.22 -41.06 -25.57
#